data_AF-A0A834T929-F1
#
_entry.id   AF-A0A834T929-F1
#
_cell.length_a   1.000
_cell.length_b   1.000
_cell.length_c   1.000
_cell.angle_alpha   90.00
_cell.angle_beta   90.00
_cell.angle_gamma   90.00
#
_symmetry.space_group_name_H-M   'P 1'
#
loop_
_entity.id
_entity.type
_entity.pdbx_description
1 polymer ?
#
loop_
_entity_poly.entity_id
_entity_poly.type
_entity_poly.pdbx_seq_one_letter_code
_entity_poly.pdbx_strand_id
1 'polypeptide(L)'
;MAKSIYEMRNHEYEQNLRKQSMTIVALLKEVDYKNQKLIEMEHSINEKVALMSKHIASLNENINAREKCLLEMEQKYLESSTMVRRMMNERYKICDIYQKVQLTLWSFPELRQLKVKNNNMIRDMRCLKKKNGQLTKELEESKALNDLQQKNFIEEIEMLRRELQDHDPVESNSNLATQLDTFRQQLKGKMEYLEAVESINSCLIVKERQYKQELLDARKESINCLQDMCSGRSQIGIKRMGELDRKPFQDACMQKYSNEQWPLISAQLCSSWEENMKNPNWYPFKKIVVNGMLQEIIDENDEKLKELRSEHGEMVYKAVANALMELEEYNSSGRYVVSEIWNWKEGRRASLKEVIQYMIRQLKTHKRDGDDAGAVLGDLEEHRHGEVEVRPGRVAPAAVVAGESIVGRAKVGGRDEDRRTAGMAPLWVIATLDLEARSAAKSIVKQSSAQSRRVHTVPFTVQVPVPTCSSCTQQL
;
A
#
# COMPACT_ATOMS: atom_id res chain seq x y z
N MET A 1 56.73 -7.44 129.03
CA MET A 1 56.13 -6.24 128.37
C MET A 1 56.44 -6.21 126.87
N ALA A 2 57.69 -5.96 126.43
CA ALA A 2 58.04 -5.75 125.01
C ALA A 2 57.47 -6.78 124.00
N LYS A 3 57.57 -8.09 124.28
CA LYS A 3 57.08 -9.15 123.37
C LYS A 3 55.58 -9.02 123.03
N SER A 4 54.74 -8.75 124.03
CA SER A 4 53.29 -8.56 123.84
C SER A 4 52.97 -7.31 123.01
N ILE A 5 53.76 -6.24 123.13
CA ILE A 5 53.59 -5.02 122.32
C ILE A 5 53.92 -5.31 120.84
N TYR A 6 54.94 -6.12 120.58
CA TYR A 6 55.28 -6.58 119.23
C TYR A 6 54.18 -7.46 118.63
N GLU A 7 53.68 -8.43 119.39
CA GLU A 7 52.61 -9.35 118.97
C GLU A 7 51.30 -8.61 118.67
N MET A 8 50.89 -7.64 119.52
CA MET A 8 49.73 -6.79 119.26
C MET A 8 49.90 -5.94 117.99
N ARG A 9 51.06 -5.29 117.81
CA ARG A 9 51.33 -4.47 116.61
C ARG A 9 51.35 -5.30 115.32
N ASN A 10 51.90 -6.52 115.37
CA ASN A 10 51.87 -7.42 114.22
C ASN A 10 50.44 -7.89 113.90
N HIS A 11 49.62 -8.18 114.92
CA HIS A 11 48.21 -8.55 114.72
C HIS A 11 47.38 -7.39 114.15
N GLU A 12 47.62 -6.16 114.62
CA GLU A 12 47.01 -4.94 114.06
C GLU A 12 47.41 -4.72 112.60
N TYR A 13 48.70 -4.89 112.28
CA TYR A 13 49.21 -4.83 110.90
C TYR A 13 48.55 -5.90 110.01
N GLU A 14 48.48 -7.15 110.46
CA GLU A 14 47.77 -8.22 109.74
C GLU A 14 46.28 -7.93 109.55
N GLN A 15 45.59 -7.41 110.56
CA GLN A 15 44.17 -7.04 110.42
C GLN A 15 44.00 -5.93 109.39
N ASN A 16 44.86 -4.91 109.40
CA ASN A 16 44.78 -3.79 108.45
C ASN A 16 45.16 -4.23 107.03
N LEU A 17 46.14 -5.11 106.86
CA LEU A 17 46.46 -5.74 105.58
C LEU A 17 45.30 -6.59 105.06
N ARG A 18 44.64 -7.40 105.92
CA ARG A 18 43.44 -8.17 105.55
C ARG A 18 42.28 -7.27 105.13
N LYS A 19 42.03 -6.15 105.85
CA LYS A 19 41.03 -5.13 105.46
C LYS A 19 41.35 -4.55 104.08
N GLN A 20 42.60 -4.11 103.86
CA GLN A 20 43.06 -3.59 102.57
C GLN A 20 42.88 -4.61 101.44
N SER A 21 43.30 -5.86 101.63
CA SER A 21 43.10 -6.92 100.62
C SER A 21 41.64 -7.19 100.31
N MET A 22 40.74 -7.17 101.30
CA MET A 22 39.29 -7.28 101.05
C MET A 22 38.75 -6.09 100.26
N THR A 23 39.19 -4.87 100.58
CA THR A 23 38.83 -3.66 99.81
C THR A 23 39.35 -3.73 98.38
N ILE A 24 40.59 -4.18 98.16
CA ILE A 24 41.19 -4.35 96.83
C ILE A 24 40.40 -5.39 96.01
N VAL A 25 40.05 -6.55 96.59
CA VAL A 25 39.25 -7.58 95.91
C VAL A 25 37.83 -7.08 95.58
N ALA A 26 37.22 -6.24 96.44
CA ALA A 26 35.94 -5.61 96.14
C ALA A 26 36.05 -4.59 94.99
N LEU A 27 37.08 -3.75 94.99
CA LEU A 27 37.35 -2.79 93.92
C LEU A 27 37.67 -3.45 92.59
N LEU A 28 38.43 -4.56 92.58
CA LEU A 28 38.70 -5.34 91.38
C LEU A 28 37.41 -5.87 90.75
N LYS A 29 36.53 -6.51 91.53
CA LYS A 29 35.23 -6.99 91.04
C LYS A 29 34.33 -5.88 90.48
N GLU A 30 34.36 -4.70 91.10
CA GLU A 30 33.61 -3.52 90.63
C GLU A 30 34.20 -2.95 89.32
N VAL A 31 35.52 -2.99 89.15
CA VAL A 31 36.20 -2.64 87.89
C VAL A 31 35.88 -3.68 86.80
N ASP A 32 35.97 -4.97 87.09
CA ASP A 32 35.65 -6.05 86.16
C ASP A 32 34.20 -5.96 85.67
N TYR A 33 33.24 -5.73 86.58
CA TYR A 33 31.84 -5.51 86.25
C TYR A 33 31.62 -4.28 85.36
N LYS A 34 32.30 -3.16 85.66
CA LYS A 34 32.24 -1.94 84.85
C LYS A 34 32.86 -2.13 83.47
N ASN A 35 33.97 -2.86 83.37
CA ASN A 35 34.63 -3.18 82.11
C ASN A 35 33.76 -4.06 81.22
N GLN A 36 33.17 -5.13 81.78
CA GLN A 36 32.23 -6.00 81.06
C GLN A 36 31.03 -5.20 80.52
N LYS A 37 30.43 -4.34 81.37
CA LYS A 37 29.32 -3.48 80.96
C LYS A 37 29.72 -2.43 79.91
N LEU A 38 30.96 -1.95 79.92
CA LEU A 38 31.50 -1.06 78.90
C LEU A 38 31.59 -1.77 77.55
N ILE A 39 32.12 -3.01 77.52
CA ILE A 39 32.21 -3.84 76.31
C ILE A 39 30.81 -4.12 75.72
N GLU A 40 29.81 -4.40 76.57
CA GLU A 40 28.41 -4.61 76.13
C GLU A 40 27.81 -3.34 75.51
N MET A 41 28.06 -2.16 76.10
CA MET A 41 27.61 -0.88 75.55
C MET A 41 28.34 -0.54 74.23
N GLU A 42 29.66 -0.77 74.16
CA GLU A 42 30.46 -0.58 72.95
C GLU A 42 29.99 -1.49 71.81
N HIS A 43 29.70 -2.76 72.09
CA HIS A 43 29.13 -3.69 71.11
C HIS A 43 27.78 -3.18 70.59
N SER A 44 26.86 -2.77 71.47
CA SER A 44 25.55 -2.24 71.06
C SER A 44 25.64 -0.91 70.29
N ILE A 45 26.67 -0.10 70.52
CA ILE A 45 26.97 1.10 69.73
C ILE A 45 27.46 0.68 68.34
N ASN A 46 28.41 -0.25 68.26
CA ASN A 46 28.99 -0.74 67.00
C ASN A 46 27.94 -1.45 66.11
N GLU A 47 27.01 -2.22 66.68
CA GLU A 47 25.86 -2.78 65.95
C GLU A 47 24.98 -1.68 65.32
N LYS A 48 24.66 -0.63 66.09
CA LYS A 48 23.85 0.50 65.61
C LYS A 48 24.58 1.30 64.53
N VAL A 49 25.88 1.52 64.69
CA VAL A 49 26.73 2.15 63.65
C VAL A 49 26.77 1.31 62.38
N ALA A 50 26.91 -0.01 62.49
CA ALA A 50 26.85 -0.91 61.34
C ALA A 50 25.48 -0.90 60.64
N LEU A 51 24.38 -0.84 61.40
CA LEU A 51 23.03 -0.72 60.85
C LEU A 51 22.83 0.63 60.13
N MET A 52 23.22 1.74 60.75
CA MET A 52 23.14 3.08 60.14
C MET A 52 23.98 3.15 58.86
N SER A 53 25.20 2.62 58.86
CA SER A 53 26.06 2.55 57.67
C SER A 53 25.41 1.77 56.51
N LYS A 54 24.74 0.64 56.79
CA LYS A 54 23.99 -0.12 55.78
C LYS A 54 22.81 0.69 55.20
N HIS A 55 22.07 1.41 56.05
CA HIS A 55 20.99 2.28 55.59
C HIS A 55 21.51 3.45 54.74
N ILE A 56 22.61 4.09 55.14
CA ILE A 56 23.24 5.18 54.39
C ILE A 56 23.73 4.69 53.01
N ALA A 57 24.40 3.54 52.95
CA ALA A 57 24.84 2.93 51.69
C ALA A 57 23.65 2.69 50.73
N SER A 58 22.58 2.04 51.22
CA SER A 58 21.39 1.77 50.42
C SER A 58 20.66 3.05 49.98
N LEU A 59 20.62 4.10 50.82
CA LEU A 59 20.06 5.40 50.45
C LEU A 59 20.88 6.07 49.34
N ASN A 60 22.21 6.04 49.44
CA ASN A 60 23.12 6.60 48.43
C ASN A 60 22.98 5.86 47.08
N GLU A 61 22.90 4.52 47.09
CA GLU A 61 22.61 3.73 45.88
C GLU A 61 21.27 4.14 45.22
N ASN A 62 20.23 4.33 46.03
CA ASN A 62 18.92 4.78 45.56
C ASN A 62 18.93 6.22 45.02
N ILE A 63 19.75 7.11 45.59
CA ILE A 63 19.93 8.49 45.10
C ILE A 63 20.66 8.46 43.75
N ASN A 64 21.83 7.83 43.68
CA ASN A 64 22.65 7.71 42.46
C ASN A 64 21.86 7.10 41.29
N ALA A 65 21.03 6.08 41.56
CA ALA A 65 20.15 5.46 40.57
C ALA A 65 19.06 6.42 40.05
N ARG A 66 18.50 7.27 40.91
CA ARG A 66 17.49 8.29 40.53
C ARG A 66 18.12 9.43 39.75
N GLU A 67 19.28 9.92 40.16
CA GLU A 67 20.02 10.98 39.46
C GLU A 67 20.39 10.55 38.04
N LYS A 68 20.93 9.33 37.87
CA LYS A 68 21.18 8.76 36.54
C LYS A 68 19.90 8.68 35.70
N CYS A 69 18.80 8.21 36.29
CA CYS A 69 17.52 8.09 35.59
C CYS A 69 16.95 9.46 35.17
N LEU A 70 17.14 10.49 35.99
CA LEU A 70 16.75 11.87 35.69
C LEU A 70 17.56 12.45 34.53
N LEU A 71 18.89 12.32 34.54
CA LEU A 71 19.76 12.75 33.44
C LEU A 71 19.40 12.06 32.11
N GLU A 72 19.09 10.77 32.16
CA GLU A 72 18.59 10.03 31.00
C GLU A 72 17.24 10.55 30.46
N MET A 73 16.35 11.06 31.33
CA MET A 73 15.10 11.69 30.91
C MET A 73 15.31 13.10 30.36
N GLU A 74 16.20 13.89 30.95
CA GLU A 74 16.55 15.23 30.47
C GLU A 74 17.17 15.19 29.08
N GLN A 75 18.09 14.24 28.81
CA GLN A 75 18.64 14.02 27.48
C GLN A 75 17.54 13.68 26.46
N LYS A 76 16.68 12.70 26.77
CA LYS A 76 15.57 12.27 25.88
C LYS A 76 14.57 13.41 25.63
N TYR A 77 14.31 14.27 26.63
CA TYR A 77 13.48 15.45 26.49
C TYR A 77 14.12 16.50 25.57
N LEU A 78 15.42 16.78 25.75
CA LEU A 78 16.17 17.73 24.93
C LEU A 78 16.22 17.27 23.46
N GLU A 79 16.57 16.00 23.21
CA GLU A 79 16.57 15.38 21.88
C GLU A 79 15.20 15.52 21.21
N SER A 80 14.13 15.12 21.91
CA SER A 80 12.74 15.25 21.44
C SER A 80 12.37 16.71 21.11
N SER A 81 12.73 17.65 21.99
CA SER A 81 12.50 19.09 21.77
C SER A 81 13.23 19.61 20.52
N THR A 82 14.49 19.21 20.29
CA THR A 82 15.19 19.59 19.04
C THR A 82 14.56 18.97 17.79
N MET A 83 14.04 17.74 17.88
CA MET A 83 13.36 17.08 16.77
C MET A 83 12.01 17.73 16.47
N VAL A 84 11.21 18.08 17.49
CA VAL A 84 9.95 18.84 17.33
C VAL A 84 10.22 20.20 16.68
N ARG A 85 11.25 20.93 17.13
CA ARG A 85 11.67 22.21 16.52
C ARG A 85 12.09 22.05 15.04
N ARG A 86 12.77 20.95 14.70
CA ARG A 86 13.11 20.62 13.29
C ARG A 86 11.86 20.35 12.47
N MET A 87 10.94 19.51 12.95
CA MET A 87 9.69 19.19 12.26
C MET A 87 8.78 20.42 12.08
N MET A 88 8.74 21.34 13.05
CA MET A 88 8.05 22.62 12.91
C MET A 88 8.64 23.47 11.77
N ASN A 89 9.96 23.56 11.67
CA ASN A 89 10.62 24.31 10.58
C ASN A 89 10.28 23.73 9.19
N GLU A 90 10.38 22.40 9.02
CA GLU A 90 10.01 21.76 7.75
C GLU A 90 8.51 21.94 7.44
N ARG A 91 7.63 21.89 8.45
CA ARG A 91 6.21 22.22 8.28
C ARG A 91 6.00 23.65 7.79
N TYR A 92 6.71 24.65 8.34
CA TYR A 92 6.61 26.04 7.87
C TYR A 92 7.03 26.18 6.41
N LYS A 93 8.13 25.55 5.98
CA LYS A 93 8.57 25.54 4.57
C LYS A 93 7.52 24.90 3.66
N ILE A 94 6.93 23.77 4.07
CA ILE A 94 5.89 23.08 3.29
C ILE A 94 4.64 23.96 3.16
N CYS A 95 4.22 24.65 4.23
CA CYS A 95 3.08 25.57 4.20
C CYS A 95 3.34 26.79 3.27
N ASP A 96 4.54 27.37 3.30
CA ASP A 96 4.94 28.46 2.39
C ASP A 96 4.93 28.02 0.92
N ILE A 97 5.53 26.86 0.60
CA ILE A 97 5.50 26.28 -0.75
C ILE A 97 4.06 25.98 -1.19
N TYR A 98 3.23 25.41 -0.31
CA TYR A 98 1.82 25.12 -0.61
C TYR A 98 1.04 26.40 -0.92
N GLN A 99 1.22 27.47 -0.13
CA GLN A 99 0.58 28.76 -0.35
C GLN A 99 1.02 29.39 -1.68
N LYS A 100 2.32 29.35 -2.00
CA LYS A 100 2.87 29.84 -3.29
C LYS A 100 2.34 29.05 -4.49
N VAL A 101 2.23 27.73 -4.37
CA VAL A 101 1.62 26.86 -5.40
C VAL A 101 0.12 27.11 -5.53
N GLN A 102 -0.60 27.36 -4.43
CA GLN A 102 -2.03 27.68 -4.48
C GLN A 102 -2.30 29.05 -5.09
N LEU A 103 -1.48 30.06 -4.79
CA LEU A 103 -1.57 31.39 -5.40
C LEU A 103 -1.26 31.37 -6.90
N THR A 104 -0.17 30.71 -7.32
CA THR A 104 0.14 30.56 -8.76
C THR A 104 -0.95 29.75 -9.49
N LEU A 105 -1.46 28.66 -8.90
CA LEU A 105 -2.57 27.88 -9.45
C LEU A 105 -3.88 28.68 -9.55
N TRP A 106 -4.10 29.67 -8.68
CA TRP A 106 -5.25 30.58 -8.76
C TRP A 106 -5.15 31.52 -9.96
N SER A 107 -3.94 31.97 -10.30
CA SER A 107 -3.66 32.93 -11.36
C SER A 107 -3.75 32.38 -12.80
N PHE A 108 -3.81 31.06 -13.00
CA PHE A 108 -3.91 30.43 -14.33
C PHE A 108 -5.36 30.02 -14.68
N PRO A 109 -6.07 30.71 -15.60
CA PRO A 109 -7.46 30.41 -15.94
C PRO A 109 -7.66 29.01 -16.55
N GLU A 110 -6.69 28.51 -17.30
CA GLU A 110 -6.76 27.25 -18.05
C GLU A 110 -6.75 26.05 -17.08
N LEU A 111 -5.91 26.12 -16.05
CA LEU A 111 -5.87 25.13 -14.96
C LEU A 111 -7.16 25.17 -14.12
N ARG A 112 -7.77 26.35 -13.96
CA ARG A 112 -9.09 26.50 -13.33
C ARG A 112 -10.18 25.81 -14.17
N GLN A 113 -10.19 26.01 -15.49
CA GLN A 113 -11.11 25.30 -16.39
C GLN A 113 -10.87 23.78 -16.39
N LEU A 114 -9.61 23.33 -16.45
CA LEU A 114 -9.27 21.90 -16.40
C LEU A 114 -9.73 21.24 -15.09
N LYS A 115 -9.65 21.94 -13.95
CA LYS A 115 -10.18 21.45 -12.66
C LYS A 115 -11.71 21.27 -12.72
N VAL A 116 -12.45 22.18 -13.34
CA VAL A 116 -13.91 22.05 -13.55
C VAL A 116 -14.24 20.91 -14.51
N LYS A 117 -13.55 20.82 -15.66
CA LYS A 117 -13.73 19.73 -16.64
C LYS A 117 -13.47 18.35 -16.03
N ASN A 118 -12.42 18.21 -15.21
CA ASN A 118 -12.11 16.96 -14.51
C ASN A 118 -13.20 16.60 -13.47
N ASN A 119 -13.68 17.57 -12.69
CA ASN A 119 -14.79 17.36 -11.75
C ASN A 119 -16.09 16.91 -12.45
N ASN A 120 -16.37 17.44 -13.64
CA ASN A 120 -17.51 16.99 -14.46
C ASN A 120 -17.28 15.57 -14.99
N MET A 121 -16.12 15.28 -15.57
CA MET A 121 -15.76 13.94 -16.07
C MET A 121 -15.84 12.85 -14.98
N ILE A 122 -15.49 13.17 -13.72
CA ILE A 122 -15.67 12.28 -12.56
C ILE A 122 -17.17 12.02 -12.26
N ARG A 123 -18.03 13.01 -12.49
CA ARG A 123 -19.50 12.90 -12.36
C ARG A 123 -20.09 12.04 -13.48
N ASP A 124 -19.63 12.24 -14.70
CA ASP A 124 -20.10 11.54 -15.90
C ASP A 124 -19.67 10.07 -15.86
N MET A 125 -18.42 9.78 -15.51
CA MET A 125 -17.90 8.43 -15.26
C MET A 125 -18.70 7.69 -14.17
N ARG A 126 -19.15 8.41 -13.13
CA ARG A 126 -20.05 7.86 -12.09
C ARG A 126 -21.46 7.58 -12.61
N CYS A 127 -21.97 8.40 -13.54
CA CYS A 127 -23.25 8.18 -14.20
C CYS A 127 -23.20 6.97 -15.15
N LEU A 128 -22.16 6.88 -15.99
CA LEU A 128 -21.93 5.75 -16.88
C LEU A 128 -21.77 4.44 -16.09
N LYS A 129 -21.02 4.43 -14.99
CA LYS A 129 -20.91 3.24 -14.13
C LYS A 129 -22.26 2.79 -13.55
N LYS A 130 -23.17 3.71 -13.23
CA LYS A 130 -24.55 3.36 -12.82
C LYS A 130 -25.34 2.75 -13.98
N LYS A 131 -25.35 3.40 -15.15
CA LYS A 131 -26.06 2.92 -16.34
C LYS A 131 -25.60 1.52 -16.77
N ASN A 132 -24.29 1.27 -16.79
CA ASN A 132 -23.75 -0.05 -17.10
C ASN A 132 -24.21 -1.11 -16.09
N GLY A 133 -24.28 -0.77 -14.80
CA GLY A 133 -24.80 -1.68 -13.76
C GLY A 133 -26.30 -1.96 -13.85
N GLN A 134 -27.08 -1.06 -14.48
CA GLN A 134 -28.49 -1.30 -14.81
C GLN A 134 -28.60 -2.22 -16.03
N LEU A 135 -27.88 -1.91 -17.11
CA LEU A 135 -27.85 -2.71 -18.34
C LEU A 135 -27.37 -4.15 -18.10
N THR A 136 -26.40 -4.38 -17.20
CA THR A 136 -26.00 -5.76 -16.84
C THR A 136 -27.11 -6.52 -16.13
N LYS A 137 -27.87 -5.86 -15.26
CA LYS A 137 -28.99 -6.47 -14.54
C LYS A 137 -30.18 -6.75 -15.48
N GLU A 138 -30.50 -5.80 -16.36
CA GLU A 138 -31.52 -5.97 -17.41
C GLU A 138 -31.15 -7.12 -18.37
N LEU A 139 -29.86 -7.30 -18.67
CA LEU A 139 -29.36 -8.42 -19.47
C LEU A 139 -29.43 -9.77 -18.73
N GLU A 140 -29.16 -9.81 -17.42
CA GLU A 140 -29.34 -11.01 -16.59
C GLU A 140 -30.83 -11.41 -16.48
N GLU A 141 -31.71 -10.43 -16.25
CA GLU A 141 -33.17 -10.64 -16.19
C GLU A 141 -33.74 -11.08 -17.55
N SER A 142 -33.26 -10.50 -18.66
CA SER A 142 -33.63 -10.93 -20.02
C SER A 142 -33.17 -12.35 -20.34
N LYS A 143 -31.95 -12.75 -19.93
CA LYS A 143 -31.47 -14.13 -20.08
C LYS A 143 -32.32 -15.12 -19.30
N ALA A 144 -32.56 -14.85 -18.01
CA ALA A 144 -33.39 -15.71 -17.17
C ALA A 144 -34.83 -15.86 -17.71
N LEU A 145 -35.40 -14.80 -18.31
CA LEU A 145 -36.70 -14.86 -18.97
C LEU A 145 -36.67 -15.72 -20.24
N ASN A 146 -35.63 -15.60 -21.07
CA ASN A 146 -35.44 -16.41 -22.28
C ASN A 146 -35.21 -17.89 -21.94
N ASP A 147 -34.41 -18.19 -20.91
CA ASP A 147 -34.18 -19.57 -20.41
C ASP A 147 -35.48 -20.22 -19.90
N LEU A 148 -36.32 -19.44 -19.21
CA LEU A 148 -37.64 -19.88 -18.74
C LEU A 148 -38.59 -20.11 -19.92
N GLN A 149 -38.66 -19.16 -20.86
CA GLN A 149 -39.47 -19.34 -22.08
C GLN A 149 -39.03 -20.57 -22.88
N GLN A 150 -37.73 -20.81 -23.03
CA GLN A 150 -37.21 -21.97 -23.75
C GLN A 150 -37.65 -23.29 -23.09
N LYS A 151 -37.64 -23.38 -21.75
CA LYS A 151 -38.19 -24.54 -21.03
C LYS A 151 -39.68 -24.73 -21.29
N ASN A 152 -40.47 -23.67 -21.16
CA ASN A 152 -41.92 -23.73 -21.41
C ASN A 152 -42.23 -24.23 -22.84
N PHE A 153 -41.49 -23.76 -23.86
CA PHE A 153 -41.66 -24.24 -25.24
C PHE A 153 -41.20 -25.69 -25.45
N ILE A 154 -40.21 -26.18 -24.70
CA ILE A 154 -39.81 -27.60 -24.72
C ILE A 154 -40.90 -28.47 -24.08
N GLU A 155 -41.44 -28.05 -22.93
CA GLU A 155 -42.52 -28.74 -22.22
C GLU A 155 -43.82 -28.77 -23.06
N GLU A 156 -44.18 -27.67 -23.72
CA GLU A 156 -45.31 -27.57 -24.64
C GLU A 156 -45.14 -28.50 -25.87
N ILE A 157 -43.94 -28.54 -26.46
CA ILE A 157 -43.61 -29.48 -27.55
C ILE A 157 -43.65 -30.95 -27.08
N GLU A 158 -43.28 -31.24 -25.83
CA GLU A 158 -43.41 -32.58 -25.27
C GLU A 158 -44.87 -32.97 -25.00
N MET A 159 -45.72 -32.06 -24.50
CA MET A 159 -47.15 -32.34 -24.30
C MET A 159 -47.84 -32.59 -25.64
N LEU A 160 -47.68 -31.69 -26.62
CA LEU A 160 -48.26 -31.84 -27.96
C LEU A 160 -47.80 -33.13 -28.64
N ARG A 161 -46.55 -33.57 -28.40
CA ARG A 161 -46.03 -34.84 -28.95
C ARG A 161 -46.65 -36.08 -28.29
N ARG A 162 -47.06 -36.00 -27.02
CA ARG A 162 -47.81 -37.07 -26.34
C ARG A 162 -49.26 -37.09 -26.82
N GLU A 163 -49.92 -35.94 -26.91
CA GLU A 163 -51.28 -35.81 -27.43
C GLU A 163 -51.39 -36.33 -28.89
N LEU A 164 -50.43 -35.98 -29.76
CA LEU A 164 -50.33 -36.53 -31.13
C LEU A 164 -50.04 -38.04 -31.20
N GLN A 165 -49.63 -38.67 -30.10
CA GLN A 165 -49.35 -40.10 -30.04
C GLN A 165 -50.53 -40.92 -29.47
N ASP A 166 -51.47 -40.26 -28.77
CA ASP A 166 -52.67 -40.88 -28.18
C ASP A 166 -53.95 -40.65 -29.01
N HIS A 167 -53.91 -39.88 -30.10
CA HIS A 167 -55.11 -39.46 -30.85
C HIS A 167 -55.33 -40.22 -32.17
N ASP A 168 -56.44 -40.97 -32.27
CA ASP A 168 -56.99 -41.42 -33.54
C ASP A 168 -57.61 -40.23 -34.33
N PRO A 169 -57.58 -40.21 -35.68
CA PRO A 169 -57.77 -38.99 -36.46
C PRO A 169 -59.23 -38.71 -36.88
N VAL A 170 -60.01 -38.06 -36.00
CA VAL A 170 -61.36 -37.54 -36.35
C VAL A 170 -61.57 -36.11 -35.83
N GLU A 171 -61.90 -35.21 -36.78
CA GLU A 171 -62.53 -33.88 -36.64
C GLU A 171 -62.02 -32.85 -35.60
N SER A 172 -61.35 -31.79 -36.07
CA SER A 172 -61.95 -30.43 -36.14
C SER A 172 -61.01 -29.39 -36.79
N ASN A 173 -61.10 -29.21 -38.10
CA ASN A 173 -60.17 -28.35 -38.87
C ASN A 173 -60.18 -26.86 -38.49
N SER A 174 -61.27 -26.34 -37.91
CA SER A 174 -61.41 -24.90 -37.68
C SER A 174 -60.53 -24.36 -36.54
N ASN A 175 -60.28 -25.16 -35.49
CA ASN A 175 -59.54 -24.70 -34.31
C ASN A 175 -58.02 -24.89 -34.47
N LEU A 176 -57.61 -25.95 -35.19
CA LEU A 176 -56.21 -26.17 -35.57
C LEU A 176 -55.67 -25.03 -36.43
N ALA A 177 -56.47 -24.50 -37.36
CA ALA A 177 -56.05 -23.41 -38.24
C ALA A 177 -55.70 -22.13 -37.47
N THR A 178 -56.55 -21.72 -36.52
CA THR A 178 -56.29 -20.55 -35.66
C THR A 178 -55.10 -20.76 -34.74
N GLN A 179 -54.90 -21.97 -34.20
CA GLN A 179 -53.70 -22.30 -33.42
C GLN A 179 -52.42 -22.22 -34.28
N LEU A 180 -52.42 -22.81 -35.48
CA LEU A 180 -51.28 -22.78 -36.41
C LEU A 180 -50.89 -21.35 -36.80
N ASP A 181 -51.85 -20.46 -37.07
CA ASP A 181 -51.54 -19.07 -37.40
C ASP A 181 -51.06 -18.28 -36.17
N THR A 182 -51.56 -18.54 -34.95
CA THR A 182 -50.95 -17.96 -33.74
C THR A 182 -49.51 -18.44 -33.49
N PHE A 183 -49.21 -19.72 -33.71
CA PHE A 183 -47.83 -20.23 -33.62
C PHE A 183 -46.92 -19.63 -34.70
N ARG A 184 -47.41 -19.44 -35.93
CA ARG A 184 -46.69 -18.71 -36.99
C ARG A 184 -46.39 -17.26 -36.59
N GLN A 185 -47.37 -16.56 -36.01
CA GLN A 185 -47.19 -15.18 -35.55
C GLN A 185 -46.11 -15.09 -34.44
N GLN A 186 -46.12 -16.03 -33.49
CA GLN A 186 -45.09 -16.11 -32.43
C GLN A 186 -43.70 -16.48 -32.99
N LEU A 187 -43.62 -17.44 -33.91
CA LEU A 187 -42.36 -17.83 -34.55
C LEU A 187 -41.74 -16.67 -35.34
N LYS A 188 -42.56 -15.88 -36.04
CA LYS A 188 -42.12 -14.67 -36.74
C LYS A 188 -41.55 -13.63 -35.77
N GLY A 189 -42.26 -13.33 -34.68
CA GLY A 189 -41.78 -12.38 -33.67
C GLY A 189 -40.49 -12.85 -32.97
N LYS A 190 -40.33 -14.16 -32.72
CA LYS A 190 -39.07 -14.74 -32.22
C LYS A 190 -37.91 -14.59 -33.23
N MET A 191 -38.18 -14.79 -34.51
CA MET A 191 -37.19 -14.66 -35.58
C MET A 191 -36.71 -13.21 -35.73
N GLU A 192 -37.64 -12.25 -35.74
CA GLU A 192 -37.34 -10.80 -35.77
C GLU A 192 -36.54 -10.35 -34.53
N TYR A 193 -36.85 -10.91 -33.35
CA TYR A 193 -36.07 -10.66 -32.13
C TYR A 193 -34.65 -11.25 -32.21
N LEU A 194 -34.49 -12.49 -32.72
CA LEU A 194 -33.18 -13.13 -32.88
C LEU A 194 -32.29 -12.34 -33.86
N GLU A 195 -32.82 -11.92 -35.00
CA GLU A 195 -32.10 -11.09 -35.98
C GLU A 195 -31.63 -9.76 -35.36
N ALA A 196 -32.46 -9.11 -34.55
CA ALA A 196 -32.08 -7.91 -33.81
C ALA A 196 -30.95 -8.17 -32.79
N VAL A 197 -30.98 -9.30 -32.08
CA VAL A 197 -29.92 -9.70 -31.13
C VAL A 197 -28.61 -10.05 -31.85
N GLU A 198 -28.67 -10.76 -32.97
CA GLU A 198 -27.49 -11.08 -33.80
C GLU A 198 -26.83 -9.84 -34.41
N SER A 199 -27.65 -8.86 -34.83
CA SER A 199 -27.19 -7.55 -35.29
C SER A 199 -26.46 -6.76 -34.19
N ILE A 200 -27.05 -6.70 -32.98
CA ILE A 200 -26.41 -6.07 -31.82
C ILE A 200 -25.11 -6.79 -31.44
N ASN A 201 -25.10 -8.12 -31.40
CA ASN A 201 -23.91 -8.91 -31.09
C ASN A 201 -22.78 -8.67 -32.11
N SER A 202 -23.12 -8.65 -33.40
CA SER A 202 -22.17 -8.33 -34.48
C SER A 202 -21.58 -6.93 -34.34
N CYS A 203 -22.40 -5.93 -34.01
CA CYS A 203 -21.95 -4.56 -33.73
C CYS A 203 -21.02 -4.50 -32.50
N LEU A 204 -21.34 -5.21 -31.43
CA LEU A 204 -20.51 -5.29 -30.22
C LEU A 204 -19.15 -5.95 -30.50
N ILE A 205 -19.10 -7.04 -31.29
CA ILE A 205 -17.85 -7.70 -31.70
C ILE A 205 -16.97 -6.75 -32.52
N VAL A 206 -17.55 -5.96 -33.44
CA VAL A 206 -16.81 -4.94 -34.18
C VAL A 206 -16.29 -3.84 -33.26
N LYS A 207 -17.10 -3.36 -32.31
CA LYS A 207 -16.69 -2.33 -31.34
C LYS A 207 -15.62 -2.82 -30.37
N GLU A 208 -15.70 -4.05 -29.90
CA GLU A 208 -14.68 -4.66 -29.05
C GLU A 208 -13.33 -4.75 -29.77
N ARG A 209 -13.33 -5.15 -31.06
CA ARG A 209 -12.13 -5.17 -31.91
C ARG A 209 -11.54 -3.76 -32.10
N GLN A 210 -12.39 -2.76 -32.35
CA GLN A 210 -11.96 -1.35 -32.47
C GLN A 210 -11.28 -0.86 -31.19
N TYR A 211 -11.93 -0.96 -30.02
CA TYR A 211 -11.34 -0.52 -28.75
C TYR A 211 -10.09 -1.31 -28.35
N LYS A 212 -10.00 -2.61 -28.69
CA LYS A 212 -8.78 -3.41 -28.50
C LYS A 212 -7.63 -2.88 -29.38
N GLN A 213 -7.90 -2.55 -30.64
CA GLN A 213 -6.90 -2.00 -31.55
C GLN A 213 -6.42 -0.62 -31.09
N GLU A 214 -7.34 0.29 -30.75
CA GLU A 214 -7.03 1.62 -30.18
C GLU A 214 -6.13 1.53 -28.93
N LEU A 215 -6.37 0.57 -28.04
CA LEU A 215 -5.55 0.34 -26.84
C LEU A 215 -4.16 -0.25 -27.15
N LEU A 216 -4.03 -1.08 -28.18
CA LEU A 216 -2.75 -1.61 -28.65
C LEU A 216 -1.91 -0.51 -29.31
N ASP A 217 -2.51 0.28 -30.21
CA ASP A 217 -1.84 1.38 -30.89
C ASP A 217 -1.42 2.48 -29.90
N ALA A 218 -2.30 2.86 -28.97
CA ALA A 218 -1.95 3.80 -27.91
C ALA A 218 -0.83 3.28 -26.98
N ARG A 219 -0.72 1.96 -26.76
CA ARG A 219 0.41 1.38 -25.99
C ARG A 219 1.69 1.33 -26.82
N LYS A 220 1.62 0.99 -28.10
CA LYS A 220 2.75 1.03 -29.04
C LYS A 220 3.34 2.43 -29.12
N GLU A 221 2.48 3.44 -29.28
CA GLU A 221 2.92 4.84 -29.33
C GLU A 221 3.44 5.31 -27.96
N SER A 222 2.83 4.87 -26.86
CA SER A 222 3.39 5.10 -25.52
C SER A 222 4.79 4.49 -25.34
N ILE A 223 5.10 3.35 -25.97
CA ILE A 223 6.45 2.75 -25.97
C ILE A 223 7.41 3.64 -26.75
N ASN A 224 7.03 4.05 -27.97
CA ASN A 224 7.81 4.94 -28.85
C ASN A 224 8.20 6.23 -28.09
N CYS A 225 7.21 7.02 -27.62
CA CYS A 225 7.48 8.29 -26.93
C CYS A 225 8.29 8.12 -25.64
N LEU A 226 8.13 6.99 -24.93
CA LEU A 226 8.89 6.73 -23.70
C LEU A 226 10.33 6.30 -23.97
N GLN A 227 10.66 5.77 -25.14
CA GLN A 227 12.01 5.36 -25.48
C GLN A 227 13.00 6.55 -25.45
N ASP A 228 12.56 7.73 -25.91
CA ASP A 228 13.35 8.96 -25.87
C ASP A 228 13.28 9.68 -24.49
N MET A 229 12.13 9.63 -23.81
CA MET A 229 11.93 10.32 -22.52
C MET A 229 12.53 9.60 -21.30
N CYS A 230 12.84 8.30 -21.38
CA CYS A 230 13.23 7.50 -20.21
C CYS A 230 14.74 7.43 -19.99
N SER A 231 15.30 8.39 -19.25
CA SER A 231 16.66 8.25 -18.72
C SER A 231 16.76 7.00 -17.80
N GLY A 232 17.85 6.24 -17.89
CA GLY A 232 18.05 4.94 -17.21
C GLY A 232 18.06 4.92 -15.66
N ARG A 233 17.64 6.01 -15.00
CA ARG A 233 17.36 6.08 -13.54
C ARG A 233 15.85 6.22 -13.24
N SER A 234 14.99 6.10 -14.25
CA SER A 234 13.54 6.31 -14.14
C SER A 234 12.84 5.09 -13.54
N GLN A 235 11.86 5.32 -12.64
CA GLN A 235 11.06 4.25 -12.03
C GLN A 235 10.22 3.46 -13.06
N ILE A 236 9.83 4.13 -14.14
CA ILE A 236 9.23 3.52 -15.33
C ILE A 236 10.24 3.68 -16.48
N GLY A 237 10.39 2.64 -17.29
CA GLY A 237 11.17 2.67 -18.52
C GLY A 237 10.69 1.61 -19.50
N ILE A 238 11.39 1.44 -20.61
CA ILE A 238 11.18 0.32 -21.53
C ILE A 238 12.06 -0.85 -21.10
N LYS A 239 11.47 -2.04 -21.00
CA LYS A 239 12.18 -3.32 -20.90
C LYS A 239 11.95 -4.10 -22.20
N ARG A 240 12.98 -4.77 -22.70
CA ARG A 240 12.92 -5.65 -23.87
C ARG A 240 12.73 -7.08 -23.38
N MET A 241 11.50 -7.56 -23.41
CA MET A 241 11.11 -8.87 -22.87
C MET A 241 11.72 -9.97 -23.74
N GLY A 242 12.44 -10.89 -23.11
CA GLY A 242 13.16 -11.96 -23.79
C GLY A 242 14.49 -11.53 -24.45
N GLU A 243 14.98 -10.32 -24.18
CA GLU A 243 16.37 -9.97 -24.50
C GLU A 243 17.34 -10.70 -23.54
N LEU A 244 18.41 -11.27 -24.09
CA LEU A 244 19.39 -12.04 -23.35
C LEU A 244 20.34 -11.11 -22.59
N ASP A 245 20.43 -11.24 -21.26
CA ASP A 245 21.45 -10.53 -20.48
C ASP A 245 22.84 -11.02 -20.89
N ARG A 246 23.64 -10.11 -21.45
CA ARG A 246 24.99 -10.38 -21.95
C ARG A 246 26.03 -10.42 -20.83
N LYS A 247 25.75 -9.85 -19.66
CA LYS A 247 26.74 -9.77 -18.58
C LYS A 247 27.17 -11.15 -18.05
N PRO A 248 26.25 -12.11 -17.75
CA PRO A 248 26.65 -13.46 -17.34
C PRO A 248 27.58 -14.17 -18.34
N PHE A 249 27.39 -13.93 -19.65
CA PHE A 249 28.25 -14.47 -20.69
C PHE A 249 29.63 -13.80 -20.71
N GLN A 250 29.68 -12.47 -20.49
CA GLN A 250 30.94 -11.73 -20.35
C GLN A 250 31.73 -12.20 -19.12
N ASP A 251 31.08 -12.29 -17.96
CA ASP A 251 31.67 -12.75 -16.71
C ASP A 251 32.21 -14.20 -16.85
N ALA A 252 31.45 -15.10 -17.49
CA ALA A 252 31.86 -16.48 -17.73
C ALA A 252 33.01 -16.61 -18.75
N CYS A 253 32.96 -15.87 -19.87
CA CYS A 253 34.04 -15.88 -20.86
C CYS A 253 35.34 -15.26 -20.32
N MET A 254 35.25 -14.17 -19.56
CA MET A 254 36.41 -13.54 -18.90
C MET A 254 37.10 -14.48 -17.89
N GLN A 255 36.35 -15.38 -17.24
CA GLN A 255 36.91 -16.41 -16.35
C GLN A 255 37.49 -17.62 -17.12
N LYS A 256 36.88 -17.99 -18.26
CA LYS A 256 37.24 -19.18 -19.05
C LYS A 256 38.39 -18.91 -20.06
N TYR A 257 38.58 -17.67 -20.48
CA TYR A 257 39.55 -17.28 -21.53
C TYR A 257 40.43 -16.10 -21.09
N SER A 258 41.67 -16.38 -20.69
CA SER A 258 42.63 -15.38 -20.19
C SER A 258 43.27 -14.48 -21.26
N ASN A 259 42.74 -14.46 -22.49
CA ASN A 259 43.27 -13.69 -23.62
C ASN A 259 42.30 -12.57 -24.05
N GLU A 260 42.79 -11.57 -24.78
CA GLU A 260 42.02 -10.39 -25.21
C GLU A 260 40.82 -10.69 -26.14
N GLN A 261 40.63 -11.96 -26.52
CA GLN A 261 39.56 -12.43 -27.40
C GLN A 261 38.27 -12.79 -26.66
N TRP A 262 38.28 -12.87 -25.31
CA TRP A 262 37.08 -13.20 -24.52
C TRP A 262 35.84 -12.32 -24.83
N PRO A 263 35.93 -11.03 -25.19
CA PRO A 263 34.74 -10.23 -25.53
C PRO A 263 34.08 -10.69 -26.84
N LEU A 264 34.88 -11.11 -27.82
CA LEU A 264 34.40 -11.61 -29.10
C LEU A 264 33.74 -12.99 -28.93
N ILE A 265 34.38 -13.89 -28.17
CA ILE A 265 33.85 -15.20 -27.83
C ILE A 265 32.52 -15.05 -27.06
N SER A 266 32.46 -14.12 -26.10
CA SER A 266 31.24 -13.79 -25.36
C SER A 266 30.11 -13.30 -26.28
N ALA A 267 30.40 -12.39 -27.20
CA ALA A 267 29.41 -11.88 -28.15
C ALA A 267 28.90 -12.96 -29.11
N GLN A 268 29.79 -13.81 -29.64
CA GLN A 268 29.43 -14.95 -30.49
C GLN A 268 28.54 -15.96 -29.73
N LEU A 269 28.88 -16.26 -28.47
CA LEU A 269 28.10 -17.14 -27.62
C LEU A 269 26.71 -16.54 -27.31
N CYS A 270 26.61 -15.26 -26.94
CA CYS A 270 25.32 -14.57 -26.79
C CYS A 270 24.46 -14.71 -28.04
N SER A 271 24.98 -14.35 -29.22
CA SER A 271 24.21 -14.40 -30.47
C SER A 271 23.78 -15.82 -30.84
N SER A 272 24.63 -16.84 -30.63
CA SER A 272 24.27 -18.25 -30.82
C SER A 272 23.09 -18.66 -29.93
N TRP A 273 23.03 -18.19 -28.68
CA TRP A 273 21.87 -18.44 -27.80
C TRP A 273 20.65 -17.59 -28.16
N GLU A 274 20.83 -16.33 -28.56
CA GLU A 274 19.77 -15.49 -29.13
C GLU A 274 19.15 -16.11 -30.40
N GLU A 275 19.90 -16.89 -31.19
CA GLU A 275 19.41 -17.63 -32.35
C GLU A 275 18.74 -18.97 -31.96
N ASN A 276 19.34 -19.73 -31.05
CA ASN A 276 18.74 -20.98 -30.54
C ASN A 276 17.36 -20.73 -29.93
N MET A 277 17.17 -19.69 -29.10
CA MET A 277 15.87 -19.36 -28.49
C MET A 277 14.76 -19.03 -29.51
N LYS A 278 15.12 -18.50 -30.68
CA LYS A 278 14.19 -18.19 -31.78
C LYS A 278 13.78 -19.42 -32.59
N ASN A 279 14.51 -20.54 -32.49
CA ASN A 279 14.26 -21.74 -33.29
C ASN A 279 12.96 -22.43 -32.84
N PRO A 280 11.91 -22.51 -33.68
CA PRO A 280 10.62 -23.09 -33.29
C PRO A 280 10.72 -24.59 -32.97
N ASN A 281 11.70 -25.30 -33.55
CA ASN A 281 11.91 -26.73 -33.37
C ASN A 281 12.56 -27.11 -32.03
N TRP A 282 12.99 -26.12 -31.23
CA TRP A 282 13.47 -26.33 -29.87
C TRP A 282 12.53 -25.64 -28.88
N TYR A 283 12.01 -26.38 -27.91
CA TYR A 283 11.05 -25.85 -26.92
C TYR A 283 11.31 -26.54 -25.57
N PRO A 284 12.26 -26.00 -24.76
CA PRO A 284 12.73 -26.63 -23.53
C PRO A 284 11.76 -26.39 -22.36
N PHE A 285 10.47 -26.70 -22.55
CA PHE A 285 9.41 -26.48 -21.59
C PHE A 285 8.64 -27.77 -21.29
N LYS A 286 8.25 -27.93 -20.03
CA LYS A 286 7.40 -29.03 -19.54
C LYS A 286 6.15 -28.49 -18.85
N LYS A 287 5.06 -29.27 -18.98
CA LYS A 287 3.75 -28.96 -18.41
C LYS A 287 3.63 -29.54 -17.01
N ILE A 288 3.32 -28.67 -16.03
CA ILE A 288 3.02 -29.04 -14.65
C ILE A 288 1.63 -28.51 -14.25
N VAL A 289 1.02 -29.10 -13.22
CA VAL A 289 -0.25 -28.60 -12.68
C VAL A 289 0.03 -27.94 -11.34
N VAL A 290 -0.24 -26.63 -11.26
CA VAL A 290 -0.08 -25.81 -10.05
C VAL A 290 -1.44 -25.22 -9.69
N ASN A 291 -1.94 -25.49 -8.49
CA ASN A 291 -3.26 -25.05 -8.00
C ASN A 291 -4.42 -25.40 -8.96
N GLY A 292 -4.32 -26.53 -9.66
CA GLY A 292 -5.32 -26.97 -10.64
C GLY A 292 -5.21 -26.34 -12.03
N MET A 293 -4.31 -25.38 -12.25
CA MET A 293 -4.03 -24.82 -13.58
C MET A 293 -2.77 -25.45 -14.19
N LEU A 294 -2.82 -25.68 -15.50
CA LEU A 294 -1.67 -26.10 -16.28
C LEU A 294 -0.71 -24.92 -16.47
N GLN A 295 0.56 -25.10 -16.14
CA GLN A 295 1.63 -24.11 -16.32
C GLN A 295 2.79 -24.75 -17.06
N GLU A 296 3.40 -23.99 -17.98
CA GLU A 296 4.64 -24.37 -18.66
C GLU A 296 5.82 -23.75 -17.90
N ILE A 297 6.80 -24.59 -17.57
CA ILE A 297 8.06 -24.20 -16.93
C ILE A 297 9.23 -24.75 -17.73
N ILE A 298 10.40 -24.12 -17.62
CA ILE A 298 11.64 -24.64 -18.21
C ILE A 298 11.89 -26.09 -17.75
N ASP A 299 12.20 -26.97 -18.70
CA ASP A 299 12.68 -28.31 -18.35
C ASP A 299 14.19 -28.29 -18.10
N GLU A 300 14.58 -28.32 -16.82
CA GLU A 300 15.97 -28.56 -16.40
C GLU A 300 16.57 -29.88 -16.96
N ASN A 301 15.76 -30.76 -17.55
CA ASN A 301 16.25 -31.95 -18.23
C ASN A 301 16.65 -31.77 -19.70
N ASP A 302 16.35 -30.63 -20.34
CA ASP A 302 16.75 -30.36 -21.73
C ASP A 302 18.27 -30.48 -21.93
N GLU A 303 18.68 -31.15 -23.00
CA GLU A 303 20.08 -31.51 -23.25
C GLU A 303 20.95 -30.26 -23.50
N LYS A 304 20.44 -29.28 -24.26
CA LYS A 304 21.16 -28.03 -24.53
C LYS A 304 21.28 -27.16 -23.29
N LEU A 305 20.22 -27.08 -22.47
CA LEU A 305 20.27 -26.33 -21.21
C LEU A 305 21.20 -26.97 -20.18
N LYS A 306 21.30 -28.31 -20.15
CA LYS A 306 22.30 -29.03 -19.36
C LYS A 306 23.73 -28.74 -19.83
N GLU A 307 23.98 -28.84 -21.14
CA GLU A 307 25.27 -28.54 -21.77
C GLU A 307 25.72 -27.11 -21.42
N LEU A 308 24.86 -26.11 -21.66
CA LEU A 308 25.07 -24.71 -21.29
C LEU A 308 25.45 -24.54 -19.81
N ARG A 309 24.70 -25.18 -18.92
CA ARG A 309 24.90 -25.13 -17.46
C ARG A 309 26.23 -25.77 -17.05
N SER A 310 26.69 -26.80 -17.75
CA SER A 310 27.99 -27.44 -17.50
C SER A 310 29.18 -26.70 -18.11
N GLU A 311 29.04 -26.12 -19.30
CA GLU A 311 30.16 -25.50 -20.03
C GLU A 311 30.40 -24.03 -19.66
N HIS A 312 29.32 -23.30 -19.32
CA HIS A 312 29.34 -21.85 -19.08
C HIS A 312 28.72 -21.45 -17.73
N GLY A 313 28.16 -22.40 -16.99
CA GLY A 313 27.78 -22.24 -15.59
C GLY A 313 26.38 -21.69 -15.33
N GLU A 314 26.02 -21.74 -14.05
CA GLU A 314 24.68 -21.45 -13.52
C GLU A 314 24.12 -20.08 -13.92
N MET A 315 24.96 -19.05 -14.00
CA MET A 315 24.53 -17.69 -14.31
C MET A 315 24.15 -17.50 -15.78
N VAL A 316 24.85 -18.19 -16.68
CA VAL A 316 24.57 -18.18 -18.13
C VAL A 316 23.31 -19.00 -18.42
N TYR A 317 23.17 -20.17 -17.79
CA TYR A 317 21.93 -20.95 -17.81
C TYR A 317 20.73 -20.12 -17.34
N LYS A 318 20.84 -19.38 -16.23
CA LYS A 318 19.77 -18.50 -15.72
C LYS A 318 19.43 -17.35 -16.66
N ALA A 319 20.40 -16.76 -17.35
CA ALA A 319 20.14 -15.71 -18.34
C ALA A 319 19.28 -16.24 -19.50
N VAL A 320 19.60 -17.42 -20.05
CA VAL A 320 18.83 -18.07 -21.12
C VAL A 320 17.46 -18.53 -20.62
N ALA A 321 17.38 -19.16 -19.44
CA ALA A 321 16.11 -19.63 -18.87
C ALA A 321 15.14 -18.48 -18.60
N ASN A 322 15.62 -17.34 -18.07
CA ASN A 322 14.80 -16.15 -17.85
C ASN A 322 14.34 -15.53 -19.19
N ALA A 323 15.24 -15.41 -20.18
CA ALA A 323 14.89 -14.89 -21.51
C ALA A 323 13.84 -15.77 -22.21
N LEU A 324 13.96 -17.10 -22.13
CA LEU A 324 12.95 -18.06 -22.62
C LEU A 324 11.59 -17.88 -21.93
N MET A 325 11.56 -17.79 -20.59
CA MET A 325 10.31 -17.56 -19.85
C MET A 325 9.64 -16.23 -20.25
N GLU A 326 10.43 -15.17 -20.48
CA GLU A 326 9.90 -13.88 -20.93
C GLU A 326 9.43 -13.89 -22.39
N LEU A 327 10.09 -14.65 -23.28
CA LEU A 327 9.57 -14.87 -24.64
C LEU A 327 8.24 -15.61 -24.60
N GLU A 328 8.06 -16.59 -23.71
CA GLU A 328 6.81 -17.34 -23.60
C GLU A 328 5.67 -16.50 -22.99
N GLU A 329 5.91 -15.77 -21.88
CA GLU A 329 4.90 -14.92 -21.23
C GLU A 329 4.43 -13.75 -22.13
N TYR A 330 5.32 -13.17 -22.96
CA TYR A 330 5.01 -11.97 -23.74
C TYR A 330 4.85 -12.20 -25.25
N ASN A 331 5.35 -13.31 -25.81
CA ASN A 331 5.36 -13.55 -27.26
C ASN A 331 5.53 -15.04 -27.67
N SER A 332 4.91 -15.98 -26.96
CA SER A 332 5.06 -17.44 -27.20
C SER A 332 5.02 -17.87 -28.68
N SER A 333 4.08 -17.31 -29.43
CA SER A 333 3.87 -17.63 -30.85
C SER A 333 4.87 -16.98 -31.80
N GLY A 334 5.52 -15.88 -31.40
CA GLY A 334 6.46 -15.12 -32.25
C GLY A 334 7.93 -15.32 -31.89
N ARG A 335 8.24 -15.58 -30.61
CA ARG A 335 9.60 -15.76 -30.04
C ARG A 335 10.63 -14.69 -30.42
N TYR A 336 10.18 -13.49 -30.77
CA TYR A 336 11.02 -12.32 -30.93
C TYR A 336 10.90 -11.39 -29.72
N VAL A 337 11.95 -10.61 -29.47
CA VAL A 337 12.02 -9.66 -28.34
C VAL A 337 10.96 -8.57 -28.48
N VAL A 338 10.15 -8.37 -27.44
CA VAL A 338 9.07 -7.34 -27.43
C VAL A 338 9.40 -6.24 -26.43
N SER A 339 9.36 -4.98 -26.86
CA SER A 339 9.47 -3.83 -25.96
C SER A 339 8.19 -3.65 -25.14
N GLU A 340 8.32 -3.56 -23.83
CA GLU A 340 7.21 -3.33 -22.90
C GLU A 340 7.53 -2.21 -21.90
N ILE A 341 6.48 -1.46 -21.53
CA ILE A 341 6.62 -0.42 -20.51
C ILE A 341 6.62 -1.09 -19.15
N TRP A 342 7.72 -0.96 -18.40
CA TRP A 342 8.00 -1.70 -17.18
C TRP A 342 8.11 -0.77 -15.96
N ASN A 343 7.60 -1.21 -14.82
CA ASN A 343 7.77 -0.51 -13.54
C ASN A 343 8.85 -1.22 -12.72
N TRP A 344 10.09 -0.71 -12.79
CA TRP A 344 11.27 -1.30 -12.18
C TRP A 344 11.19 -1.41 -10.65
N LYS A 345 10.39 -0.57 -9.99
CA LYS A 345 10.13 -0.65 -8.55
C LYS A 345 9.21 -1.81 -8.17
N GLU A 346 8.26 -2.15 -9.02
CA GLU A 346 7.20 -3.13 -8.75
C GLU A 346 7.46 -4.48 -9.41
N GLY A 347 8.54 -4.61 -10.19
CA GLY A 347 8.94 -5.87 -10.83
C GLY A 347 7.98 -6.39 -11.91
N ARG A 348 7.18 -5.51 -12.54
CA ARG A 348 6.09 -5.90 -13.46
C ARG A 348 5.84 -4.89 -14.59
N ARG A 349 5.07 -5.32 -15.59
CA ARG A 349 4.46 -4.47 -16.62
C ARG A 349 3.73 -3.27 -15.99
N ALA A 350 3.97 -2.08 -16.54
CA ALA A 350 3.35 -0.83 -16.10
C ALA A 350 1.93 -0.69 -16.65
N SER A 351 0.98 -0.36 -15.76
CA SER A 351 -0.40 -0.06 -16.13
C SER A 351 -0.52 1.30 -16.82
N LEU A 352 -1.53 1.46 -17.67
CA LEU A 352 -1.79 2.72 -18.39
C LEU A 352 -1.90 3.95 -17.46
N LYS A 353 -2.41 3.75 -16.23
CA LYS A 353 -2.45 4.79 -15.19
C LYS A 353 -1.05 5.23 -14.74
N GLU A 354 -0.14 4.28 -14.50
CA GLU A 354 1.24 4.56 -14.10
C GLU A 354 2.00 5.29 -15.22
N VAL A 355 1.78 4.87 -16.47
CA VAL A 355 2.32 5.49 -17.70
C VAL A 355 1.87 6.94 -17.85
N ILE A 356 0.57 7.20 -17.85
CA ILE A 356 0.01 8.56 -17.97
C ILE A 356 0.49 9.45 -16.80
N GLN A 357 0.57 8.91 -15.58
CA GLN A 357 1.11 9.64 -14.43
C GLN A 357 2.60 9.94 -14.53
N TYR A 358 3.39 9.15 -15.28
CA TYR A 358 4.79 9.45 -15.57
C TYR A 358 4.93 10.51 -16.67
N MET A 359 4.22 10.38 -17.79
CA MET A 359 4.18 11.38 -18.86
C MET A 359 3.79 12.78 -18.34
N ILE A 360 2.72 12.86 -17.53
CA ILE A 360 2.26 14.12 -16.90
C ILE A 360 3.30 14.71 -15.93
N ARG A 361 4.23 13.91 -15.39
CA ARG A 361 5.34 14.42 -14.57
C ARG A 361 6.46 14.99 -15.44
N GLN A 362 6.87 14.28 -16.50
CA GLN A 362 7.94 14.77 -17.40
C GLN A 362 7.53 16.04 -18.17
N LEU A 363 6.26 16.13 -18.60
CA LEU A 363 5.71 17.35 -19.20
C LEU A 363 5.63 18.55 -18.22
N LYS A 364 5.83 18.34 -16.91
CA LYS A 364 5.87 19.38 -15.88
C LYS A 364 7.29 19.76 -15.42
N THR A 365 8.29 18.91 -15.67
CA THR A 365 9.71 19.26 -15.48
C THR A 365 10.20 20.08 -16.66
N HIS A 366 10.05 19.59 -17.90
CA HIS A 366 10.48 20.33 -19.11
C HIS A 366 9.90 21.75 -19.23
N LYS A 367 8.69 22.00 -18.69
CA LYS A 367 8.08 23.35 -18.61
C LYS A 367 8.68 24.29 -17.54
N ARG A 368 9.82 23.93 -16.93
CA ARG A 368 10.57 24.77 -15.97
C ARG A 368 11.99 25.05 -16.42
N ASP A 369 12.49 24.27 -17.37
CA ASP A 369 13.86 24.32 -17.88
C ASP A 369 13.90 24.94 -19.30
N GLY A 370 12.76 25.42 -19.81
CA GLY A 370 12.53 25.79 -21.20
C GLY A 370 12.59 27.29 -21.54
N ASP A 371 12.82 28.17 -20.57
CA ASP A 371 12.89 29.63 -20.81
C ASP A 371 14.26 30.10 -21.36
N ASP A 372 15.30 29.24 -21.30
CA ASP A 372 16.71 29.54 -21.67
C ASP A 372 17.25 28.68 -22.85
N ALA A 373 16.38 28.16 -23.73
CA ALA A 373 16.76 27.25 -24.82
C ALA A 373 16.23 27.67 -26.21
N GLY A 374 16.79 28.75 -26.77
CA GLY A 374 16.49 29.16 -28.15
C GLY A 374 17.26 28.36 -29.21
N ALA A 375 16.65 27.30 -29.75
CA ALA A 375 17.22 26.54 -30.87
C ALA A 375 16.14 26.02 -31.86
N VAL A 376 16.11 26.65 -33.05
CA VAL A 376 15.66 26.16 -34.37
C VAL A 376 14.66 24.98 -34.39
N LEU A 377 13.39 25.29 -34.68
CA LEU A 377 12.51 24.32 -35.36
C LEU A 377 12.96 24.20 -36.82
N GLY A 378 13.25 22.99 -37.26
CA GLY A 378 13.57 22.66 -38.65
C GLY A 378 12.48 21.81 -39.29
N ASP A 379 11.77 22.42 -40.24
CA ASP A 379 11.02 21.86 -41.37
C ASP A 379 10.53 20.40 -41.33
N LEU A 380 9.19 20.25 -41.25
CA LEU A 380 8.46 19.09 -41.76
C LEU A 380 7.16 19.59 -42.41
N GLU A 381 7.16 19.77 -43.73
CA GLU A 381 6.04 20.33 -44.49
C GLU A 381 4.87 19.34 -44.63
N GLU A 382 3.73 19.66 -44.01
CA GLU A 382 2.48 18.92 -44.22
C GLU A 382 1.99 19.07 -45.68
N HIS A 383 2.03 17.95 -46.42
CA HIS A 383 1.63 17.92 -47.82
C HIS A 383 0.09 17.90 -47.98
N ARG A 384 -0.48 19.12 -48.02
CA ARG A 384 -1.74 19.53 -48.66
C ARG A 384 -2.98 18.62 -48.50
N HIS A 385 -3.98 19.16 -47.79
CA HIS A 385 -5.38 18.76 -47.98
C HIS A 385 -5.82 18.82 -49.44
N GLY A 386 -6.72 17.90 -49.82
CA GLY A 386 -7.48 17.96 -51.06
C GLY A 386 -8.94 17.58 -50.82
N GLU A 387 -9.76 18.55 -50.40
CA GLU A 387 -11.22 18.39 -50.29
C GLU A 387 -11.94 19.67 -50.73
N VAL A 388 -13.17 19.55 -51.25
CA VAL A 388 -13.77 20.55 -52.15
C VAL A 388 -14.75 21.48 -51.42
N GLU A 389 -14.51 22.79 -51.49
CA GLU A 389 -15.45 23.81 -51.01
C GLU A 389 -16.60 24.03 -52.01
N VAL A 390 -17.85 23.94 -51.55
CA VAL A 390 -19.05 24.28 -52.33
C VAL A 390 -19.77 25.48 -51.72
N ARG A 391 -19.82 26.60 -52.45
CA ARG A 391 -20.38 27.87 -51.99
C ARG A 391 -21.91 27.93 -52.09
N PRO A 392 -22.53 28.73 -51.20
CA PRO A 392 -23.53 29.69 -51.66
C PRO A 392 -23.21 31.12 -51.17
N GLY A 393 -23.19 32.10 -52.08
CA GLY A 393 -22.85 33.49 -51.77
C GLY A 393 -24.04 34.33 -51.28
N ARG A 394 -23.76 35.51 -50.67
CA ARG A 394 -24.76 36.56 -50.42
C ARG A 394 -24.21 37.96 -50.71
N VAL A 395 -25.15 38.79 -51.15
CA VAL A 395 -25.09 40.21 -51.58
C VAL A 395 -24.62 41.18 -50.47
N ALA A 396 -24.06 42.31 -50.88
CA ALA A 396 -23.69 43.53 -50.10
C ALA A 396 -24.31 44.78 -50.78
N PRO A 397 -24.17 46.08 -50.34
CA PRO A 397 -23.44 46.72 -49.22
C PRO A 397 -24.43 47.32 -48.17
N ALA A 398 -24.22 48.35 -47.32
CA ALA A 398 -23.17 49.38 -47.04
C ALA A 398 -23.23 49.76 -45.51
N ALA A 399 -22.68 50.83 -44.92
CA ALA A 399 -21.90 52.04 -45.29
C ALA A 399 -21.04 52.47 -44.05
N VAL A 400 -19.81 53.02 -44.14
CA VAL A 400 -19.31 54.39 -44.46
C VAL A 400 -19.52 55.46 -43.35
N VAL A 401 -18.49 56.32 -43.13
CA VAL A 401 -18.29 57.39 -42.10
C VAL A 401 -17.87 56.83 -40.72
N ALA A 402 -16.64 56.96 -40.18
CA ALA A 402 -15.64 58.06 -40.00
C ALA A 402 -15.93 58.96 -38.75
N GLY A 403 -14.95 59.47 -37.98
CA GLY A 403 -13.47 59.46 -38.10
C GLY A 403 -12.73 59.74 -36.77
N GLU A 404 -11.45 60.17 -36.82
CA GLU A 404 -10.48 60.15 -35.70
C GLU A 404 -10.22 61.50 -34.97
N SER A 405 -9.72 61.45 -33.72
CA SER A 405 -8.65 62.26 -33.08
C SER A 405 -8.70 62.08 -31.53
N ILE A 406 -7.65 61.90 -30.72
CA ILE A 406 -6.22 62.35 -30.61
C ILE A 406 -6.05 63.62 -29.74
N VAL A 407 -4.93 63.68 -28.98
CA VAL A 407 -4.51 64.67 -27.95
C VAL A 407 -5.13 64.43 -26.56
N GLY A 408 -4.41 64.49 -25.43
CA GLY A 408 -2.99 64.81 -25.21
C GLY A 408 -2.44 64.36 -23.83
N ARG A 409 -1.15 64.61 -23.57
CA ARG A 409 -0.40 64.13 -22.38
C ARG A 409 -0.40 65.12 -21.21
N ALA A 410 -0.21 64.60 -19.99
CA ALA A 410 0.46 65.30 -18.89
C ALA A 410 1.28 64.30 -18.03
N LYS A 411 2.49 64.67 -17.57
CA LYS A 411 3.34 63.84 -16.68
C LYS A 411 4.37 64.66 -15.89
N VAL A 412 4.05 64.98 -14.63
CA VAL A 412 4.93 65.35 -13.48
C VAL A 412 4.14 64.97 -12.21
N GLY A 413 4.67 64.49 -11.08
CA GLY A 413 6.04 64.10 -10.67
C GLY A 413 5.95 63.04 -9.55
N GLY A 414 6.90 62.85 -8.62
CA GLY A 414 8.22 63.48 -8.50
C GLY A 414 8.58 64.02 -7.10
N ARG A 415 8.62 63.18 -6.05
CA ARG A 415 9.37 63.38 -4.78
C ARG A 415 9.29 62.14 -3.88
N ASP A 416 10.39 61.82 -3.21
CA ASP A 416 10.50 60.83 -2.15
C ASP A 416 10.52 61.53 -0.77
N GLU A 417 10.03 60.87 0.29
CA GLU A 417 10.75 60.80 1.58
C GLU A 417 10.16 59.76 2.56
N ASP A 418 11.06 58.89 3.05
CA ASP A 418 11.12 58.19 4.34
C ASP A 418 9.86 57.92 5.23
N ARG A 419 9.57 56.61 5.40
CA ARG A 419 9.83 55.86 6.68
C ARG A 419 8.71 55.62 7.74
N ARG A 420 8.69 54.35 8.17
CA ARG A 420 8.16 53.71 9.42
C ARG A 420 6.67 53.28 9.53
N THR A 421 6.54 51.96 9.72
CA THR A 421 5.66 51.29 10.70
C THR A 421 4.14 51.40 10.51
N ALA A 422 3.59 50.49 9.70
CA ALA A 422 2.17 50.14 9.75
C ALA A 422 1.88 49.18 10.92
N GLY A 423 1.00 49.58 11.84
CA GLY A 423 0.33 48.67 12.78
C GLY A 423 -1.03 48.28 12.21
N MET A 424 -1.26 46.99 11.92
CA MET A 424 -2.55 46.51 11.41
C MET A 424 -3.32 45.75 12.50
N ALA A 425 -4.56 46.17 12.74
CA ALA A 425 -5.52 45.42 13.54
C ALA A 425 -6.12 44.26 12.71
N PRO A 426 -6.51 43.13 13.33
CA PRO A 426 -7.07 41.99 12.62
C PRO A 426 -8.55 42.20 12.27
N LEU A 427 -8.90 42.12 10.99
CA LEU A 427 -10.29 42.01 10.54
C LEU A 427 -10.71 40.54 10.48
N TRP A 428 -11.86 40.23 11.09
CA TRP A 428 -12.48 38.91 11.02
C TRP A 428 -13.08 38.65 9.63
N VAL A 429 -12.98 37.40 9.15
CA VAL A 429 -13.90 36.83 8.16
C VAL A 429 -14.34 35.46 8.67
N ILE A 430 -15.65 35.24 8.73
CA ILE A 430 -16.26 34.01 9.24
C ILE A 430 -16.41 33.01 8.08
N ALA A 431 -16.00 31.77 8.31
CA ALA A 431 -16.36 30.62 7.49
C ALA A 431 -16.57 29.40 8.39
N THR A 432 -17.78 28.85 8.40
CA THR A 432 -18.17 27.68 9.20
C THR A 432 -17.62 26.39 8.63
N LEU A 433 -17.17 25.48 9.51
CA LEU A 433 -16.84 24.10 9.16
C LEU A 433 -17.85 23.17 9.85
N ASP A 434 -18.61 22.42 9.05
CA ASP A 434 -19.39 21.29 9.53
C ASP A 434 -18.45 20.21 10.08
N LEU A 435 -18.77 19.69 11.27
CA LEU A 435 -18.07 18.60 11.93
C LEU A 435 -19.06 17.49 12.29
N GLU A 436 -19.28 16.56 11.35
CA GLU A 436 -20.00 15.32 11.64
C GLU A 436 -19.23 14.48 12.67
N ALA A 437 -19.74 14.45 13.90
CA ALA A 437 -19.15 13.64 14.97
C ALA A 437 -19.45 12.14 14.75
N ARG A 438 -18.40 11.31 14.70
CA ARG A 438 -18.53 9.84 14.76
C ARG A 438 -18.55 9.37 16.22
N SER A 439 -19.37 8.36 16.50
CA SER A 439 -19.71 7.94 17.87
C SER A 439 -18.54 7.33 18.64
N ALA A 440 -18.53 7.56 19.96
CA ALA A 440 -17.50 7.07 20.85
C ALA A 440 -17.60 5.56 21.10
N ALA A 441 -16.45 4.88 21.13
CA ALA A 441 -16.35 3.51 21.61
C ALA A 441 -16.42 3.45 23.16
N LYS A 442 -16.99 2.37 23.70
CA LYS A 442 -17.25 2.23 25.15
C LYS A 442 -15.95 2.05 25.96
N SER A 443 -15.90 2.68 27.13
CA SER A 443 -14.79 2.60 28.09
C SER A 443 -14.70 1.22 28.77
N ILE A 444 -13.51 0.62 28.77
CA ILE A 444 -13.20 -0.57 29.59
C ILE A 444 -12.62 -0.11 30.94
N VAL A 445 -13.27 -0.47 32.03
CA VAL A 445 -12.84 -0.12 33.40
C VAL A 445 -11.77 -1.10 33.87
N LYS A 446 -10.65 -0.56 34.37
CA LYS A 446 -9.50 -1.33 34.86
C LYS A 446 -9.65 -1.59 36.36
N GLN A 447 -10.10 -2.78 36.76
CA GLN A 447 -10.22 -3.16 38.17
C GLN A 447 -8.84 -3.34 38.82
N SER A 448 -8.63 -2.69 39.96
CA SER A 448 -7.55 -2.97 40.91
C SER A 448 -8.06 -3.92 42.01
N SER A 449 -7.23 -4.88 42.39
CA SER A 449 -7.57 -5.89 43.40
C SER A 449 -7.38 -5.39 44.83
N ALA A 450 -8.38 -5.61 45.68
CA ALA A 450 -8.31 -5.51 47.13
C ALA A 450 -9.10 -6.67 47.75
N GLN A 451 -8.60 -7.29 48.83
CA GLN A 451 -9.10 -8.55 49.35
C GLN A 451 -9.99 -8.40 50.60
N SER A 452 -10.83 -9.43 50.81
CA SER A 452 -11.33 -9.90 52.11
C SER A 452 -12.41 -9.08 52.82
N ARG A 453 -13.62 -9.66 52.88
CA ARG A 453 -14.14 -10.25 54.13
C ARG A 453 -15.10 -11.41 53.82
N ARG A 454 -15.24 -12.34 54.77
CA ARG A 454 -16.11 -13.54 54.67
C ARG A 454 -17.55 -13.21 55.08
N VAL A 455 -18.52 -14.00 54.58
CA VAL A 455 -19.46 -14.84 55.38
C VAL A 455 -20.26 -15.73 54.39
N HIS A 456 -20.57 -16.97 54.78
CA HIS A 456 -21.44 -17.88 54.05
C HIS A 456 -22.79 -18.03 54.76
N THR A 457 -23.87 -18.30 54.01
CA THR A 457 -25.03 -19.11 54.45
C THR A 457 -25.64 -19.82 53.23
N VAL A 458 -26.42 -20.88 53.45
CA VAL A 458 -26.80 -21.94 52.48
C VAL A 458 -28.31 -21.84 52.12
N PRO A 459 -28.76 -22.24 50.90
CA PRO A 459 -30.13 -22.00 50.42
C PRO A 459 -31.17 -23.07 50.84
N PHE A 460 -32.43 -22.82 50.51
CA PHE A 460 -33.58 -23.71 50.78
C PHE A 460 -34.00 -24.56 49.55
N THR A 461 -34.06 -25.88 49.78
CA THR A 461 -35.06 -26.89 49.33
C THR A 461 -36.01 -26.48 48.19
N VAL A 462 -35.93 -27.00 46.96
CA VAL A 462 -36.18 -28.39 46.47
C VAL A 462 -37.63 -28.87 46.57
N GLN A 463 -38.27 -29.16 45.42
CA GLN A 463 -39.07 -30.38 45.20
C GLN A 463 -39.39 -30.63 43.71
N VAL A 464 -39.39 -31.90 43.30
CA VAL A 464 -39.80 -32.45 41.99
C VAL A 464 -40.31 -33.88 42.22
N PRO A 465 -41.45 -34.30 41.63
CA PRO A 465 -41.53 -35.65 41.06
C PRO A 465 -42.37 -35.78 39.76
N VAL A 466 -42.44 -37.02 39.24
CA VAL A 466 -43.12 -37.51 38.01
C VAL A 466 -43.62 -38.98 38.32
N PRO A 467 -44.14 -39.89 37.43
CA PRO A 467 -44.06 -39.96 35.95
C PRO A 467 -45.27 -40.54 35.13
N THR A 468 -45.16 -40.42 33.78
CA THR A 468 -45.56 -41.41 32.73
C THR A 468 -47.03 -41.74 32.35
N CYS A 469 -47.14 -42.33 31.13
CA CYS A 469 -48.27 -43.01 30.45
C CYS A 469 -49.31 -42.11 29.73
N SER A 470 -49.95 -42.54 28.64
CA SER A 470 -50.01 -43.88 27.97
C SER A 470 -49.84 -43.81 26.43
N SER A 471 -50.08 -44.92 25.72
CA SER A 471 -49.90 -45.10 24.26
C SER A 471 -51.10 -45.79 23.56
N CYS A 472 -51.07 -45.85 22.22
CA CYS A 472 -52.01 -46.56 21.31
C CYS A 472 -53.43 -45.93 21.17
N THR A 473 -54.20 -46.07 20.07
CA THR A 473 -54.04 -46.79 18.77
C THR A 473 -55.07 -46.28 17.73
N GLN A 474 -54.70 -46.25 16.43
CA GLN A 474 -55.56 -46.53 15.23
C GLN A 474 -56.88 -45.71 15.04
N GLN A 475 -57.62 -45.71 13.91
CA GLN A 475 -57.44 -46.25 12.54
C GLN A 475 -58.30 -45.43 11.56
N LEU A 476 -57.83 -45.24 10.32
CA LEU A 476 -58.48 -45.66 9.06
C LEU A 476 -57.58 -45.34 7.85
#